data_AF-A0A3P7DT15-F1
#
_entry.id   AF-A0A3P7DT15-F1
#
_cell.length_a   1.000
_cell.length_b   1.000
_cell.length_c   1.000
_cell.angle_alpha   90.00
_cell.angle_beta   90.00
_cell.angle_gamma   90.00
#
_symmetry.space_group_name_H-M   'P 1'
#
loop_
_entity.id
_entity.type
_entity.pdbx_description
1 polymer ?
#
loop_
_entity_poly.entity_id
_entity_poly.type
_entity_poly.pdbx_seq_one_letter_code
_entity_poly.pdbx_strand_id
1 'polypeptide(L)'
;MCAFVAVHAGAGTHSHKTEDVCLKAVCKSKGDIIEAVKELENDFRTNCGFGSNLTFGGHVECEAAFASSEGHVFGAVGVVSRLRNPIEVAAMVAKEQSCIDKKFVLPTVLVGQGAEDWAQKRGI
;
A
#
# COMPACT_ATOMS: atom_id res chain seq x y z
N MET A 1 -23.70 0.78 9.97
CA MET A 1 -22.64 0.09 10.75
C MET A 1 -21.49 1.06 10.89
N CYS A 2 -20.99 1.31 12.10
CA CYS A 2 -19.75 2.06 12.29
C CYS A 2 -18.57 1.13 11.99
N ALA A 3 -17.68 1.53 11.10
CA ALA A 3 -16.44 0.79 10.83
C ALA A 3 -15.45 1.00 11.97
N PHE A 4 -14.78 -0.07 12.39
CA PHE A 4 -13.63 0.00 13.30
C PHE A 4 -12.37 -0.16 12.46
N VAL A 5 -11.43 0.79 12.59
CA VAL A 5 -10.14 0.76 11.90
C VAL A 5 -9.04 0.77 12.95
N ALA A 6 -8.09 -0.15 12.80
CA ALA A 6 -6.85 -0.17 13.55
C ALA A 6 -5.67 -0.07 12.58
N VAL A 7 -4.64 0.66 12.99
CA VAL A 7 -3.40 0.87 12.22
C VAL A 7 -2.20 0.75 13.15
N HIS A 8 -1.02 0.53 12.58
CA HIS A 8 0.26 0.66 13.29
C HIS A 8 1.27 1.41 12.42
N ALA A 9 2.20 2.14 13.02
CA ALA A 9 3.24 2.91 12.32
C ALA A 9 4.63 2.26 12.48
N GLY A 10 4.67 0.94 12.38
CA GLY A 10 5.86 0.12 12.62
C GLY A 10 6.02 -0.34 14.08
N ALA A 11 6.86 -1.36 14.27
CA ALA A 11 7.23 -1.87 15.59
C ALA A 11 8.74 -1.76 15.74
N GLY A 12 9.19 -1.16 16.84
CA GLY A 12 10.62 -0.97 17.10
C GLY A 12 10.87 0.13 18.12
N THR A 13 12.06 0.72 18.06
CA THR A 13 12.41 1.90 18.86
C THR A 13 12.14 3.15 18.04
N HIS A 14 11.27 4.02 18.54
CA HIS A 14 10.86 5.23 17.84
C HIS A 14 11.41 6.46 18.56
N SER A 15 11.98 7.39 17.80
CA SER A 15 12.40 8.71 18.30
C SER A 15 11.24 9.70 18.46
N HIS A 16 10.04 9.28 18.07
CA HIS A 16 8.81 10.07 18.06
C HIS A 16 7.63 9.19 18.51
N LYS A 17 6.51 9.84 18.87
CA LYS A 17 5.26 9.14 19.17
C LYS A 17 4.60 8.64 17.90
N THR A 18 4.44 7.33 17.78
CA THR A 18 3.76 6.70 16.64
C THR A 18 2.25 6.90 16.71
N GLU A 19 1.71 7.14 17.92
CA GLU A 19 0.28 7.36 18.15
C GLU A 19 -0.25 8.58 17.37
N ASP A 20 0.54 9.65 17.23
CA ASP A 20 0.14 10.84 16.47
C ASP A 20 0.04 10.55 14.97
N VAL A 21 0.95 9.70 14.44
CA VAL A 21 0.94 9.24 13.05
C VAL A 21 -0.30 8.37 12.82
N CYS A 22 -0.52 7.39 13.71
CA CYS A 22 -1.66 6.49 13.65
C CYS A 22 -3.00 7.23 13.79
N LEU A 23 -3.10 8.18 14.73
CA LEU A 23 -4.31 8.97 14.93
C LEU A 23 -4.65 9.79 13.68
N LYS A 24 -3.65 10.44 13.07
CA LYS A 24 -3.84 11.17 11.81
C LYS A 24 -4.34 10.25 10.71
N ALA A 25 -3.73 9.07 10.54
CA ALA A 25 -4.14 8.09 9.53
C ALA A 25 -5.59 7.62 9.75
N VAL A 26 -5.95 7.22 10.96
CA VAL A 26 -7.32 6.79 11.30
C VAL A 26 -8.33 7.91 11.08
N CYS A 27 -8.08 9.12 11.57
CA CYS A 27 -8.99 10.25 11.44
C CYS A 27 -9.26 10.64 9.98
N LYS A 28 -8.23 10.62 9.13
CA LYS A 28 -8.36 10.98 7.73
C LYS A 28 -8.92 9.87 6.84
N SER A 29 -8.71 8.62 7.21
CA SER A 29 -9.19 7.45 6.46
C SER A 29 -10.70 7.40 6.28
N LYS A 30 -11.46 8.00 7.21
CA LYS A 30 -12.93 7.89 7.26
C LYS A 30 -13.44 6.44 7.21
N GLY A 31 -12.64 5.48 7.68
CA GLY A 31 -12.98 4.06 7.67
C GLY A 31 -12.38 3.27 6.50
N ASP A 32 -11.76 3.92 5.52
CA ASP A 32 -11.13 3.28 4.36
C ASP A 32 -9.68 2.87 4.67
N ILE A 33 -9.39 1.57 4.63
CA ILE A 33 -8.07 1.05 4.98
C ILE A 33 -6.99 1.54 3.99
N ILE A 34 -7.34 1.73 2.71
CA ILE A 34 -6.40 2.17 1.68
C ILE A 34 -5.98 3.61 1.99
N GLU A 35 -6.95 4.47 2.31
CA GLU A 35 -6.66 5.85 2.72
C GLU A 35 -5.90 5.92 4.06
N ALA A 36 -6.19 5.00 4.99
CA ALA A 36 -5.42 4.90 6.24
C ALA A 36 -3.94 4.59 5.96
N VAL A 37 -3.65 3.60 5.12
CA VAL A 37 -2.27 3.23 4.77
C VAL A 37 -1.60 4.31 3.93
N LYS A 38 -2.33 4.98 3.01
CA LYS A 38 -1.80 6.12 2.26
C LYS A 38 -1.35 7.26 3.17
N GLU A 39 -2.07 7.54 4.25
CA GLU A 39 -1.63 8.55 5.23
C GLU A 39 -0.38 8.12 5.99
N LEU A 40 -0.19 6.82 6.24
CA LEU A 40 1.06 6.29 6.77
C LEU A 40 2.18 6.44 5.73
N GLU A 41 2.01 5.93 4.51
CA GLU A 41 2.99 6.03 3.41
C GLU A 41 3.41 7.47 3.08
N ASN A 42 2.55 8.45 3.33
CA ASN A 42 2.84 9.86 3.11
C ASN A 42 3.59 10.53 4.26
N ASP A 43 3.72 9.88 5.42
CA ASP A 43 4.41 10.43 6.58
C ASP A 43 5.91 10.07 6.55
N PHE A 44 6.78 11.08 6.59
CA PHE A 44 8.23 10.87 6.53
C PHE A 44 8.79 10.09 7.72
N ARG A 45 8.01 9.96 8.80
CA ARG A 45 8.41 9.29 10.04
C ARG A 45 8.28 7.76 9.95
N THR A 46 7.56 7.24 8.96
CA THR A 46 7.37 5.80 8.77
C THR A 46 8.28 5.24 7.70
N ASN A 47 8.80 4.03 7.93
CA ASN A 47 9.53 3.26 6.91
C ASN A 47 8.55 2.59 5.91
N CYS A 48 7.80 3.41 5.20
CA CYS A 48 6.95 2.99 4.08
C CYS A 48 6.69 4.20 3.17
N GLY A 49 6.42 3.94 1.88
CA GLY A 49 6.17 4.98 0.88
C GLY A 49 7.28 6.04 0.85
N PHE A 50 6.94 7.27 1.22
CA PHE A 50 7.82 8.42 1.19
C PHE A 50 8.99 8.35 2.18
N GLY A 51 8.75 7.80 3.38
CA GLY A 51 9.75 7.71 4.44
C GLY A 51 10.58 6.43 4.42
N SER A 52 10.47 5.64 3.36
CA SER A 52 11.16 4.35 3.22
C SER A 52 12.68 4.49 3.32
N ASN A 53 13.28 3.48 3.95
CA ASN A 53 14.72 3.31 4.00
C ASN A 53 15.31 3.15 2.60
N LEU A 54 16.57 3.56 2.47
CA LEU A 54 17.34 3.35 1.26
C LEU A 54 17.92 1.94 1.22
N THR A 55 17.94 1.35 0.04
CA THR A 55 18.71 0.14 -0.25
C THR A 55 20.21 0.42 -0.18
N PHE A 56 21.04 -0.62 -0.27
CA PHE A 56 22.49 -0.47 -0.39
C PHE A 56 22.92 0.41 -1.58
N GLY A 57 22.09 0.50 -2.63
CA GLY A 57 22.31 1.36 -3.79
C GLY A 57 21.90 2.82 -3.57
N GLY A 58 21.35 3.17 -2.41
CA GLY A 58 20.84 4.53 -2.14
C GLY A 58 19.49 4.82 -2.80
N HIS A 59 18.73 3.79 -3.19
CA HIS A 59 17.42 3.92 -3.82
C HIS A 59 16.29 3.54 -2.85
N VAL A 60 15.08 4.04 -3.10
CA VAL A 60 13.87 3.55 -2.43
C VAL A 60 13.29 2.40 -3.21
N GLU A 61 13.00 1.30 -2.51
CA GLU A 61 12.26 0.15 -3.02
C GLU A 61 11.20 -0.22 -1.98
N CYS A 62 9.94 -0.13 -2.37
CA CYS A 62 8.79 -0.34 -1.49
C CYS A 62 8.08 -1.65 -1.81
N GLU A 63 7.36 -2.14 -0.81
CA GLU A 63 6.51 -3.31 -0.86
C GLU A 63 5.17 -2.96 -0.22
N ALA A 64 4.07 -3.47 -0.78
CA ALA A 64 2.76 -3.33 -0.19
C ALA A 64 1.84 -4.46 -0.64
N ALA A 65 0.87 -4.80 0.21
CA ALA A 65 -0.13 -5.82 -0.08
C ALA A 65 -1.50 -5.41 0.46
N PHE A 66 -2.54 -5.83 -0.24
CA PHE A 66 -3.93 -5.65 0.14
C PHE A 66 -4.65 -7.00 0.06
N ALA A 67 -5.49 -7.28 1.05
CA ALA A 67 -6.35 -8.45 1.07
C ALA A 67 -7.76 -8.04 1.50
N SER A 68 -8.78 -8.67 0.92
CA SER A 68 -10.17 -8.49 1.32
C SER A 68 -10.85 -9.84 1.47
N SER A 69 -11.63 -9.99 2.56
CA SER A 69 -12.55 -11.12 2.70
C SER A 69 -13.72 -11.01 1.74
N GLU A 70 -14.11 -9.79 1.36
CA GLU A 70 -15.07 -9.55 0.29
C GLU A 70 -14.43 -9.94 -1.04
N GLY A 71 -15.01 -10.94 -1.72
CA GLY A 71 -14.50 -11.49 -2.96
C GLY A 71 -13.24 -12.37 -2.81
N HIS A 72 -12.72 -12.55 -1.59
CA HIS A 72 -11.50 -13.34 -1.32
C HIS A 72 -10.30 -12.93 -2.18
N VAL A 73 -10.11 -11.63 -2.36
CA VAL A 73 -9.07 -11.10 -3.25
C VAL A 73 -7.79 -10.72 -2.52
N PHE A 74 -6.67 -10.84 -3.22
CA PHE A 74 -5.35 -10.44 -2.78
C PHE A 74 -4.60 -9.76 -3.93
N GLY A 75 -3.82 -8.74 -3.60
CA GLY A 75 -2.97 -8.01 -4.52
C GLY A 75 -1.74 -7.45 -3.83
N ALA A 76 -0.59 -7.50 -4.47
CA ALA A 76 0.65 -6.97 -3.91
C ALA A 76 1.58 -6.38 -4.98
N VAL A 77 2.43 -5.47 -4.51
CA VAL A 77 3.56 -4.92 -5.26
C VAL A 77 4.84 -5.08 -4.45
N GLY A 78 5.97 -5.26 -5.13
CA GLY A 78 7.28 -5.33 -4.48
C GLY A 78 8.38 -4.72 -5.33
N VAL A 79 9.47 -4.27 -4.70
CA VAL A 79 10.61 -3.64 -5.38
C VAL A 79 10.18 -2.44 -6.25
N VAL A 80 9.16 -1.70 -5.82
CA VAL A 80 8.65 -0.53 -6.57
C VAL A 80 9.29 0.75 -6.04
N SER A 81 9.79 1.57 -6.95
CA SER A 81 10.58 2.77 -6.63
C SER A 81 9.88 4.08 -7.00
N ARG A 82 8.95 4.04 -7.95
CA ARG A 82 8.26 5.22 -8.50
C ARG A 82 6.84 5.42 -7.99
N LEU A 83 6.30 4.46 -7.24
CA LEU A 83 4.93 4.53 -6.74
C LEU A 83 4.89 5.35 -5.45
N ARG A 84 4.18 6.48 -5.49
CA ARG A 84 4.01 7.34 -4.30
C ARG A 84 3.27 6.60 -3.18
N ASN A 85 2.24 5.86 -3.56
CA ASN A 85 1.40 5.08 -2.65
C ASN A 85 1.30 3.62 -3.11
N PRO A 86 2.29 2.77 -2.80
CA PRO A 86 2.30 1.36 -3.18
C PRO A 86 1.03 0.58 -2.80
N ILE A 87 0.38 0.91 -1.68
CA ILE A 87 -0.87 0.25 -1.27
C ILE A 87 -2.01 0.45 -2.28
N GLU A 88 -2.06 1.58 -2.97
CA GLU A 88 -3.13 1.88 -3.94
C GLU A 88 -3.03 0.95 -5.14
N VAL A 89 -1.80 0.67 -5.60
CA VAL A 89 -1.54 -0.30 -6.66
C VAL A 89 -1.83 -1.71 -6.19
N ALA A 90 -1.39 -2.09 -4.98
CA ALA A 90 -1.70 -3.40 -4.40
C ALA A 90 -3.22 -3.65 -4.32
N ALA A 91 -3.99 -2.65 -3.87
CA ALA A 91 -5.45 -2.73 -3.81
C ALA A 91 -6.09 -2.84 -5.21
N MET A 92 -5.56 -2.12 -6.21
CA MET A 92 -6.05 -2.23 -7.59
C MET A 92 -5.74 -3.61 -8.19
N VAL A 93 -4.55 -4.18 -7.94
CA VAL A 93 -4.19 -5.55 -8.34
C VAL A 93 -5.17 -6.57 -7.75
N ALA A 94 -5.56 -6.39 -6.48
CA ALA A 94 -6.54 -7.25 -5.82
C ALA A 94 -7.93 -7.09 -6.44
N LYS A 95 -8.39 -5.85 -6.65
CA LYS A 95 -9.71 -5.55 -7.21
C LYS A 95 -9.90 -6.14 -8.61
N GLU A 96 -8.86 -6.14 -9.44
CA GLU A 96 -8.93 -6.74 -10.76
C GLU A 96 -9.15 -8.26 -10.74
N GLN A 97 -8.84 -8.95 -9.63
CA GLN A 97 -9.11 -10.39 -9.50
C GLN A 97 -10.61 -10.71 -9.52
N SER A 98 -11.46 -9.77 -9.11
CA SER A 98 -12.92 -9.94 -9.12
C SER A 98 -13.57 -9.74 -10.50
N CYS A 99 -12.81 -9.37 -11.53
CA CYS A 99 -13.35 -9.19 -12.87
C CYS A 99 -13.61 -10.56 -13.54
N ILE A 100 -14.87 -10.80 -13.92
CA ILE A 100 -15.36 -12.11 -14.38
C ILE A 100 -14.91 -12.44 -15.83
N ASP A 101 -14.76 -11.43 -16.69
CA ASP A 101 -14.46 -11.63 -18.12
C ASP A 101 -12.96 -11.54 -18.44
N LYS A 102 -12.17 -12.47 -17.91
CA LYS A 102 -10.73 -12.54 -18.14
C LYS A 102 -10.37 -13.81 -18.92
N LYS A 103 -9.63 -13.66 -20.03
CA LYS A 103 -9.13 -14.78 -20.86
C LYS A 103 -8.06 -15.62 -20.15
N PHE A 104 -7.37 -15.02 -19.17
CA PHE A 104 -6.27 -15.62 -18.42
C PHE A 104 -6.40 -15.30 -16.95
N VAL A 105 -5.79 -16.15 -16.11
CA VAL A 105 -5.58 -15.84 -14.68
C VAL A 105 -4.71 -14.60 -14.58
N LEU A 106 -5.13 -13.65 -13.76
CA LEU A 106 -4.41 -12.41 -13.56
C LEU A 106 -3.26 -12.57 -12.56
N PRO A 107 -2.21 -11.75 -12.67
CA PRO A 107 -1.22 -11.66 -11.63
C PRO A 107 -1.84 -11.09 -10.35
N THR A 108 -1.50 -11.68 -9.21
CA THR A 108 -1.84 -11.19 -7.87
C THR A 108 -0.67 -10.47 -7.21
N VAL A 109 0.55 -10.66 -7.73
CA VAL A 109 1.76 -9.99 -7.28
C VAL A 109 2.50 -9.46 -8.49
N LEU A 110 2.85 -8.18 -8.45
CA LEU A 110 3.67 -7.52 -9.45
C LEU A 110 4.94 -6.99 -8.80
N VAL A 111 6.07 -7.01 -9.49
CA VAL A 111 7.33 -6.53 -8.91
C VAL A 111 8.13 -5.65 -9.87
N GLY A 112 8.94 -4.76 -9.32
CA GLY A 112 9.89 -3.94 -10.06
C GLY A 112 9.22 -3.05 -11.10
N GLN A 113 9.93 -2.84 -12.20
CA GLN A 113 9.44 -2.03 -13.32
C GLN A 113 8.09 -2.50 -13.87
N GLY A 114 7.85 -3.81 -13.88
CA GLY A 114 6.60 -4.37 -14.38
C GLY A 114 5.39 -3.91 -13.56
N ALA A 115 5.54 -3.76 -12.24
CA ALA A 115 4.49 -3.21 -11.38
C ALA A 115 4.26 -1.72 -11.65
N GLU A 116 5.34 -0.95 -11.86
CA GLU A 116 5.26 0.49 -12.15
C GLU A 116 4.61 0.77 -13.50
N ASP A 117 5.02 0.06 -14.55
CA ASP A 117 4.44 0.18 -15.89
C ASP A 117 2.96 -0.26 -15.89
N TRP A 118 2.63 -1.26 -15.08
CA TRP A 118 1.26 -1.73 -14.90
C TRP A 118 0.39 -0.65 -14.24
N ALA A 119 0.91 0.01 -13.21
CA ALA A 119 0.24 1.11 -12.51
C ALA A 119 0.05 2.32 -13.42
N GLN A 120 1.11 2.73 -14.12
CA GLN A 120 1.09 3.86 -15.03
C GLN A 120 0.01 3.70 -16.12
N LYS A 121 -0.14 2.48 -16.67
CA LYS A 121 -1.19 2.18 -17.67
C LYS A 121 -2.62 2.30 -17.13
N ARG A 122 -2.79 2.33 -15.82
CA ARG A 122 -4.08 2.51 -15.12
C ARG A 122 -4.25 3.92 -14.55
N GLY A 123 -3.30 4.81 -14.79
CA GLY A 123 -3.34 6.18 -14.30
C GLY A 123 -3.09 6.30 -12.80
N ILE A 124 -2.43 5.32 -12.20
CA ILE A 124 -1.86 5.40 -10.84
C ILE A 124 -0.36 5.56 -10.91
#